data_AF-A0AAW1TUX3-F1
#
_entry.id   AF-A0AAW1TUX3-F1
#
_cell.length_a   1.000
_cell.length_b   1.000
_cell.length_c   1.000
_cell.angle_alpha   90.00
_cell.angle_beta   90.00
_cell.angle_gamma   90.00
#
_symmetry.space_group_name_H-M   'P 1'
#
loop_
_entity.id
_entity.type
_entity.pdbx_description
1 polymer ?
#
loop_
_entity_poly.entity_id
_entity_poly.type
_entity_poly.pdbx_seq_one_letter_code
_entity_poly.pdbx_strand_id
1 'polypeptide(L)'
;MSKHIDKLCRRTLNLEMKLCYLDIRKISQTIRQTKSFIKEKIPKNIFEEFSIRSNRSYEKRYKKLKESLQKKFNNLKFQTRHQTKGCENNNWFKNISKTIIPDDISKFLSLGPKFGIGPFGRLINMGRYLADVEDIIADQPEETKDY
;
A
#
# COMPACT_ATOMS: atom_id res chain seq x y z
N MET A 1 -22.67 12.37 5.47
CA MET A 1 -21.37 12.82 4.93
C MET A 1 -20.80 11.93 3.80
N SER A 2 -21.57 10.99 3.19
CA SER A 2 -20.97 9.96 2.30
C SER A 2 -21.22 10.10 0.79
N LYS A 3 -22.36 10.65 0.32
CA LYS A 3 -22.69 10.69 -1.12
C LYS A 3 -21.75 11.55 -1.98
N HIS A 4 -21.24 12.64 -1.44
CA HIS A 4 -20.32 13.54 -2.16
C HIS A 4 -18.93 12.92 -2.31
N ILE A 5 -18.46 12.20 -1.29
CA ILE A 5 -17.19 11.47 -1.31
C ILE A 5 -17.26 10.33 -2.33
N ASP A 6 -18.34 9.54 -2.34
CA ASP A 6 -18.54 8.48 -3.32
C ASP A 6 -18.56 9.01 -4.76
N LYS A 7 -19.21 10.17 -4.98
CA LYS A 7 -19.25 10.83 -6.30
C LYS A 7 -17.87 11.31 -6.73
N LEU A 8 -17.08 11.85 -5.82
CA LEU A 8 -15.71 12.27 -6.08
C LEU A 8 -14.84 11.06 -6.43
N CYS A 9 -14.86 10.00 -5.62
CA CYS A 9 -14.10 8.77 -5.85
C CYS A 9 -14.39 8.15 -7.22
N ARG A 10 -15.66 8.08 -7.62
CA ARG A 10 -16.05 7.57 -8.96
C ARG A 10 -15.51 8.45 -10.09
N ARG A 11 -15.54 9.78 -9.93
CA ARG A 11 -15.01 10.72 -10.93
C ARG A 11 -13.50 10.60 -11.06
N THR A 12 -12.78 10.51 -9.94
CA THR A 12 -11.33 10.31 -9.93
C THR A 12 -10.96 8.99 -10.62
N LEU A 13 -11.62 7.90 -10.26
CA LEU A 13 -11.39 6.60 -10.90
C LEU A 13 -11.62 6.66 -12.42
N ASN A 14 -12.71 7.29 -12.86
CA ASN A 14 -13.00 7.44 -14.28
C ASN A 14 -11.92 8.27 -15.01
N LEU A 15 -11.39 9.31 -14.38
CA LEU A 15 -10.29 10.11 -14.93
C LEU A 15 -9.01 9.28 -15.05
N GLU A 16 -8.64 8.53 -14.01
CA GLU A 16 -7.49 7.64 -14.02
C GLU A 16 -7.61 6.57 -15.10
N MET A 17 -8.79 5.95 -15.24
CA MET A 17 -9.06 4.99 -16.31
C MET A 17 -8.90 5.63 -17.71
N LYS A 18 -9.36 6.88 -17.87
CA LYS A 18 -9.23 7.62 -19.13
C LYS A 18 -7.77 7.93 -19.45
N LEU A 19 -6.99 8.40 -18.47
CA LEU A 19 -5.55 8.67 -18.64
C LEU A 19 -4.81 7.39 -19.00
N CYS A 20 -5.04 6.30 -18.26
CA CYS A 20 -4.44 5.01 -18.53
C CYS A 20 -4.76 4.50 -19.95
N TYR A 21 -6.02 4.66 -20.41
CA TYR A 21 -6.40 4.32 -21.77
C TYR A 21 -5.62 5.14 -22.82
N LEU A 22 -5.44 6.44 -22.60
CA LEU A 22 -4.67 7.31 -23.50
C LEU A 22 -3.20 6.89 -23.56
N ASP A 23 -2.60 6.53 -22.42
CA ASP A 23 -1.22 6.06 -22.36
C ASP A 23 -1.05 4.73 -23.11
N ILE A 24 -1.95 3.77 -22.88
CA ILE A 24 -1.97 2.49 -23.62
C ILE A 24 -2.07 2.74 -25.13
N ARG A 25 -2.94 3.67 -25.55
CA ARG A 25 -3.10 4.02 -26.97
C ARG A 25 -1.81 4.62 -27.54
N LYS A 26 -1.16 5.54 -26.83
CA LYS A 26 0.10 6.16 -27.27
C LYS A 26 1.23 5.14 -27.41
N ILE A 27 1.36 4.24 -26.43
CA ILE A 27 2.35 3.15 -26.47
C ILE A 27 2.06 2.22 -27.65
N SER A 28 0.79 1.86 -27.88
CA SER A 28 0.39 0.99 -28.99
C SER A 28 0.75 1.59 -30.35
N GLN A 29 0.53 2.91 -30.50
CA GLN A 29 0.90 3.64 -31.69
C GLN A 29 2.42 3.66 -31.91
N THR A 30 3.19 3.89 -30.85
CA THR A 30 4.66 3.87 -30.89
C THR A 30 5.19 2.50 -31.31
N ILE A 31 4.64 1.41 -30.74
CA ILE A 31 4.99 0.04 -31.13
C ILE A 31 4.69 -0.20 -32.61
N ARG A 32 3.54 0.26 -33.10
CA ARG A 32 3.16 0.09 -34.50
C ARG A 32 4.12 0.81 -35.44
N GLN A 33 4.47 2.06 -35.12
CA GLN A 33 5.42 2.86 -35.89
C GLN A 33 6.80 2.19 -35.92
N THR A 34 7.29 1.75 -34.75
CA THR A 34 8.59 1.07 -34.63
C THR A 34 8.61 -0.23 -35.44
N LYS A 35 7.53 -1.02 -35.39
CA LYS A 35 7.41 -2.24 -36.21
C LYS A 35 7.42 -1.94 -37.71
N SER A 36 6.77 -0.86 -38.14
CA SER A 36 6.81 -0.43 -39.56
C SER A 36 8.23 -0.07 -39.97
N PHE A 37 8.93 0.73 -39.16
CA PHE A 37 10.31 1.11 -39.43
C PHE A 37 11.23 -0.11 -39.54
N ILE A 38 11.12 -1.07 -38.61
CA ILE A 38 11.92 -2.30 -38.66
C ILE A 38 11.60 -3.11 -39.92
N LYS A 39 10.32 -3.21 -40.29
CA LYS A 39 9.88 -3.93 -41.51
C LYS A 39 10.47 -3.31 -42.78
N GLU A 40 10.63 -2.00 -42.82
CA GLU A 40 11.22 -1.28 -43.96
C GLU A 40 12.74 -1.45 -44.06
N LYS A 41 13.42 -1.79 -42.95
CA LYS A 41 14.88 -1.89 -42.89
C LYS A 41 15.42 -3.31 -42.99
N ILE A 42 14.57 -4.33 -42.86
CA ILE A 42 15.00 -5.72 -42.75
C ILE A 42 14.28 -6.57 -43.82
N PRO A 43 14.94 -7.61 -44.38
CA PRO A 43 14.30 -8.59 -45.25
C PRO A 43 13.00 -9.17 -44.67
N LYS A 44 11.99 -9.31 -45.54
CA LYS A 44 10.61 -9.68 -45.16
C LYS A 44 10.54 -11.00 -44.36
N ASN A 45 11.30 -12.00 -44.77
CA ASN A 45 11.39 -13.31 -44.11
C ASN A 45 11.89 -13.21 -42.65
N ILE A 46 12.92 -12.40 -42.41
CA ILE A 46 13.48 -12.19 -41.06
C ILE A 46 12.46 -11.44 -40.19
N PHE A 47 11.77 -10.44 -40.74
CA PHE A 47 10.75 -9.69 -40.01
C PHE A 47 9.54 -10.55 -39.63
N GLU A 48 9.10 -11.45 -40.51
CA GLU A 48 8.01 -12.39 -40.24
C GLU A 48 8.37 -13.35 -39.11
N GLU A 49 9.57 -13.92 -39.12
CA GLU A 49 10.05 -14.77 -38.04
C GLU A 49 10.15 -14.03 -36.70
N PHE A 50 10.71 -12.81 -36.72
CA PHE A 50 10.75 -11.93 -35.56
C PHE A 50 9.34 -11.64 -35.01
N SER A 51 8.37 -11.37 -35.88
CA SER A 51 6.99 -11.09 -35.50
C SER A 51 6.33 -12.29 -34.83
N ILE A 52 6.51 -13.50 -35.37
CA ILE A 52 5.99 -14.75 -34.80
C ILE A 52 6.58 -14.99 -33.41
N ARG A 53 7.91 -14.90 -33.27
CA ARG A 53 8.61 -15.12 -32.00
C ARG A 53 8.18 -14.09 -30.95
N SER A 54 8.10 -12.82 -31.34
CA SER A 54 7.65 -11.72 -30.48
C SER A 54 6.22 -11.94 -30.00
N ASN A 55 5.32 -12.35 -30.89
CA ASN A 55 3.92 -12.60 -30.54
C ASN A 55 3.78 -13.77 -29.54
N ARG A 56 4.50 -14.88 -29.78
CA ARG A 56 4.51 -16.02 -28.84
C ARG A 56 5.05 -15.64 -27.46
N SER A 57 6.10 -14.81 -27.41
CA SER A 57 6.66 -14.32 -26.15
C SER A 57 5.67 -13.43 -25.40
N TYR A 58 5.01 -12.52 -26.13
CA TYR A 58 3.97 -11.66 -25.58
C TYR A 58 2.81 -12.47 -25.00
N GLU A 59 2.24 -13.43 -25.75
CA GLU A 59 1.13 -14.28 -25.29
C GLU A 59 1.45 -15.03 -24.00
N LYS A 60 2.65 -15.61 -23.91
CA LYS A 60 3.11 -16.30 -22.69
C LYS A 60 3.15 -15.35 -21.48
N ARG A 61 3.69 -14.14 -21.65
CA ARG A 61 3.78 -13.14 -20.58
C ARG A 61 2.40 -12.60 -20.20
N TYR A 62 1.57 -12.32 -21.21
CA TYR A 62 0.21 -11.83 -21.03
C TYR A 62 -0.65 -12.82 -20.24
N LYS A 63 -0.59 -14.11 -20.60
CA LYS A 63 -1.31 -15.17 -19.87
C LYS A 63 -0.93 -15.20 -18.38
N LYS A 64 0.37 -15.23 -18.06
CA LYS A 64 0.85 -15.21 -16.66
C LYS A 64 0.40 -13.96 -15.90
N LEU A 65 0.49 -12.80 -16.55
CA LEU A 65 0.05 -11.54 -15.94
C LEU A 65 -1.45 -11.55 -15.68
N LYS A 66 -2.26 -12.00 -16.65
CA LYS A 66 -3.71 -12.11 -16.53
C LYS A 66 -4.10 -13.02 -15.36
N GLU A 67 -3.50 -14.20 -15.25
CA GLU A 67 -3.72 -15.13 -14.14
C GLU A 67 -3.37 -14.48 -12.78
N SER A 68 -2.24 -13.78 -12.70
CA SER A 68 -1.84 -13.06 -11.49
C SER A 68 -2.82 -11.95 -11.10
N LEU A 69 -3.23 -11.12 -12.06
CA LEU A 69 -4.20 -10.04 -11.84
C LEU A 69 -5.57 -10.58 -11.45
N GLN A 70 -6.02 -11.66 -12.08
CA GLN A 70 -7.29 -12.31 -11.75
C GLN A 70 -7.27 -12.87 -10.32
N LYS A 71 -6.15 -13.48 -9.89
CA LYS A 71 -5.96 -13.91 -8.51
C LYS A 71 -6.01 -12.74 -7.53
N LYS A 72 -5.30 -11.64 -7.81
CA LYS A 72 -5.33 -10.42 -6.98
C LYS A 72 -6.75 -9.85 -6.86
N PHE A 73 -7.47 -9.76 -7.98
CA PHE A 73 -8.83 -9.25 -8.00
C PHE A 73 -9.81 -10.14 -7.24
N ASN A 74 -9.69 -11.46 -7.38
CA ASN A 74 -10.50 -12.41 -6.62
C ASN A 74 -10.20 -12.34 -5.11
N ASN A 75 -8.94 -12.18 -4.71
CA ASN A 75 -8.55 -11.98 -3.32
C ASN A 75 -9.15 -10.69 -2.75
N LEU A 76 -9.12 -9.59 -3.52
CA LEU A 76 -9.74 -8.33 -3.12
C LEU A 76 -11.25 -8.48 -2.92
N LYS A 77 -11.95 -9.18 -3.82
CA LYS A 77 -13.38 -9.50 -3.66
C LYS A 77 -13.69 -10.31 -2.40
N PHE A 78 -12.81 -11.25 -2.04
CA PHE A 78 -12.94 -12.04 -0.82
C PHE A 78 -12.71 -11.18 0.44
N GLN A 79 -11.69 -10.31 0.41
CA GLN A 79 -11.38 -9.37 1.48
C GLN A 79 -12.40 -8.23 1.64
N THR A 80 -13.20 -7.90 0.62
CA THR A 80 -14.30 -6.93 0.78
C THR A 80 -15.53 -7.55 1.44
N ARG A 81 -15.69 -8.89 1.37
CA ARG A 81 -16.82 -9.61 1.98
C ARG A 81 -16.58 -9.96 3.44
N HIS A 82 -15.33 -10.23 3.81
CA HIS A 82 -14.94 -10.25 5.21
C HIS A 82 -14.53 -8.82 5.57
N GLN A 83 -15.39 -8.09 6.29
CA GLN A 83 -14.92 -6.93 7.05
C GLN A 83 -13.56 -7.32 7.65
N THR A 84 -12.53 -6.53 7.37
CA THR A 84 -11.26 -6.63 8.07
C THR A 84 -11.60 -6.52 9.55
N LYS A 85 -11.83 -7.67 10.20
CA LYS A 85 -11.70 -7.79 11.63
C LYS A 85 -10.25 -7.40 11.84
N GLY A 86 -10.02 -6.20 12.35
CA GLY A 86 -8.71 -5.85 12.88
C GLY A 86 -8.28 -7.03 13.72
N CYS A 87 -7.07 -7.54 13.46
CA CYS A 87 -6.52 -8.60 14.29
C CYS A 87 -6.14 -7.93 15.61
N GLU A 88 -7.15 -7.64 16.43
CA GLU A 88 -6.98 -7.17 17.79
C GLU A 88 -6.24 -8.27 18.53
N ASN A 89 -4.99 -8.01 18.85
CA ASN A 89 -4.20 -8.89 19.67
C ASN A 89 -3.82 -8.10 20.92
N ASN A 90 -4.48 -8.41 22.03
CA ASN A 90 -4.29 -7.77 23.31
C ASN A 90 -2.88 -8.01 23.89
N ASN A 91 -2.07 -8.87 23.27
CA ASN A 91 -0.67 -9.07 23.64
C ASN A 91 0.28 -8.06 22.98
N TRP A 92 -0.21 -7.15 22.13
CA TRP A 92 0.64 -6.13 21.49
C TRP A 92 1.16 -5.06 22.45
N PHE A 93 0.45 -4.81 23.55
CA PHE A 93 0.88 -3.88 24.57
C PHE A 93 0.59 -4.44 25.96
N LYS A 94 1.42 -4.10 26.93
CA LYS A 94 1.23 -4.44 28.34
C LYS A 94 1.27 -3.15 29.12
N ASN A 95 0.20 -2.86 29.87
CA ASN A 95 0.21 -1.76 30.81
C ASN A 95 1.13 -2.11 31.98
N ILE A 96 2.26 -1.42 32.07
CA ILE A 96 3.24 -1.58 33.15
C ILE A 96 2.98 -0.60 34.32
N SER A 97 2.03 0.33 34.15
CA SER A 97 1.63 1.30 35.17
C SER A 97 0.37 0.85 35.91
N LYS A 98 0.11 1.43 37.09
CA LYS A 98 -1.15 1.26 37.84
C LYS A 98 -2.30 2.11 37.26
N THR A 99 -2.05 2.91 36.22
CA THR A 99 -3.02 3.83 35.64
C THR A 99 -4.03 3.07 34.77
N ILE A 100 -5.32 3.37 34.94
CA ILE A 100 -6.38 2.76 34.13
C ILE A 100 -6.34 3.37 32.73
N ILE A 101 -6.12 2.52 31.72
CA ILE A 101 -6.15 2.94 30.31
C ILE A 101 -7.61 2.91 29.83
N PRO A 102 -8.13 4.01 29.26
CA PRO A 102 -9.46 4.03 28.65
C PRO A 102 -9.62 2.96 27.56
N ASP A 103 -10.80 2.32 27.50
CA ASP A 103 -11.08 1.19 26.60
C ASP A 103 -10.82 1.49 25.12
N ASP A 104 -11.09 2.72 24.68
CA ASP A 104 -10.88 3.13 23.29
C ASP A 104 -9.38 3.20 22.94
N ILE A 105 -8.54 3.60 23.91
CA ILE A 105 -7.08 3.62 23.76
C ILE A 105 -6.53 2.19 23.78
N SER A 106 -7.06 1.34 24.68
CA SER A 106 -6.72 -0.08 24.74
C SER A 106 -6.99 -0.79 23.41
N LYS A 107 -8.19 -0.61 22.84
CA LYS A 107 -8.55 -1.16 21.52
C LYS A 107 -7.64 -0.66 20.41
N PHE A 108 -7.30 0.62 20.42
CA PHE A 108 -6.39 1.20 19.43
C PHE A 108 -5.00 0.58 19.48
N LEU A 109 -4.44 0.40 20.68
CA LEU A 109 -3.12 -0.22 20.87
C LEU A 109 -3.13 -1.72 20.52
N SER A 110 -4.25 -2.42 20.71
CA SER A 110 -4.44 -3.82 20.29
C SER A 110 -4.41 -4.04 18.77
N LEU A 111 -4.49 -2.99 17.95
CA LEU A 111 -4.36 -3.06 16.48
C LEU A 111 -2.90 -3.27 16.02
N GLY A 112 -1.93 -3.10 16.92
CA GLY A 112 -0.52 -3.39 16.71
C GLY A 112 0.32 -2.19 16.21
N PRO A 113 1.65 -2.38 16.09
CA PRO A 113 2.62 -1.29 15.93
C PRO A 113 2.52 -0.49 14.63
N LYS A 114 1.78 -0.96 13.63
CA LYS A 114 1.48 -0.19 12.40
C LYS A 114 0.43 0.90 12.60
N PHE A 115 -0.36 0.77 13.67
CA PHE A 115 -1.38 1.73 14.09
C PHE A 115 -0.98 2.45 15.38
N GLY A 116 0.05 1.98 16.08
CA GLY A 116 0.65 2.73 17.17
C GLY A 116 1.07 4.12 16.72
N ILE A 117 0.86 5.11 17.58
CA ILE A 117 1.50 6.42 17.48
C ILE A 117 2.97 6.17 17.76
N GLY A 118 3.72 5.71 16.75
CA GLY A 118 5.16 5.63 16.87
C GLY A 118 5.68 7.04 17.14
N PRO A 119 6.72 7.21 17.98
CA PRO A 119 7.50 8.44 17.90
C PRO A 119 7.98 8.50 16.45
N PHE A 120 7.46 9.43 15.65
CA PHE A 120 7.94 9.64 14.30
C PHE A 120 9.45 9.84 14.43
N GLY A 121 10.26 8.84 14.03
CA GLY A 121 11.67 8.71 14.45
C GLY A 121 12.62 9.82 14.00
N ARG A 122 12.06 10.91 13.43
CA ARG A 122 12.77 12.14 13.08
C ARG A 122 12.24 13.39 13.80
N LEU A 123 11.14 13.29 14.55
CA LEU A 123 10.48 14.40 15.25
C LEU A 123 10.73 14.38 16.77
N ILE A 124 10.96 13.21 17.37
CA ILE A 124 11.21 13.10 18.82
C ILE A 124 12.67 12.74 19.03
N ASN A 125 13.44 13.71 19.54
CA ASN A 125 14.81 13.45 19.99
C ASN A 125 14.73 12.59 21.25
N MET A 126 15.04 11.31 21.11
CA MET A 126 14.87 10.34 22.18
C MET A 126 15.70 10.67 23.43
N GLY A 127 16.86 11.30 23.27
CA GLY A 127 17.66 11.76 24.41
C GLY A 127 16.97 12.88 25.20
N ARG A 128 16.28 13.78 24.50
CA ARG A 128 15.52 14.87 25.14
C ARG A 128 14.25 14.34 25.82
N TYR A 129 13.55 13.40 25.18
CA TYR A 129 12.39 12.75 25.79
C TYR A 129 12.75 11.97 27.05
N LEU A 130 13.88 11.24 27.04
CA LEU A 130 14.36 10.54 28.24
C LEU A 130 14.73 11.52 29.35
N ALA A 131 15.43 12.60 29.03
CA ALA A 131 15.75 13.65 29.99
C ALA A 131 14.48 14.30 30.60
N ASP A 132 13.49 14.62 29.77
CA ASP A 132 12.22 15.18 30.25
C ASP A 132 11.46 14.20 31.17
N VAL A 133 11.52 12.89 30.87
CA VAL A 133 10.92 11.85 31.72
C VAL A 133 11.69 11.69 33.03
N GLU A 134 13.02 11.71 32.98
CA GLU A 134 13.87 11.66 34.18
C GLU A 134 13.65 12.87 35.09
N ASP A 135 13.51 14.08 34.52
CA ASP A 135 13.19 15.30 35.25
C ASP A 135 11.80 15.21 35.91
N ILE A 136 10.79 14.71 35.19
CA ILE A 136 9.44 14.51 35.75
C ILE A 136 9.46 13.48 36.89
N ILE A 137 10.27 12.43 36.80
CA ILE A 137 10.45 11.44 37.85
C ILE A 137 11.20 12.05 39.05
N ALA A 138 12.19 12.91 38.80
CA ALA A 138 12.97 13.58 39.83
C ALA A 138 12.13 14.61 40.62
N ASP A 139 11.16 15.25 39.96
CA ASP A 139 10.22 16.21 40.56
C ASP A 139 9.06 15.56 41.33
N GLN A 140 8.96 14.22 41.37
CA GLN A 140 7.97 13.56 42.22
C GLN A 140 8.43 13.54 43.69
N PRO A 141 7.55 13.92 44.65
CA PRO A 141 7.90 13.93 46.07
C PRO A 141 8.30 12.53 46.54
N GLU A 142 9.31 12.45 47.41
CA GLU A 142 10.06 11.22 47.76
C GLU A 142 9.25 10.04 48.34
N GLU A 143 7.95 10.19 48.58
CA GLU A 143 7.10 9.11 49.12
C GLU A 143 6.88 7.92 48.17
N THR A 144 7.39 7.95 46.94
CA THR A 144 7.31 6.83 45.99
C THR A 144 8.65 6.18 45.65
N LYS A 145 9.77 6.54 46.31
CA LYS A 145 11.10 5.97 46.00
C LYS A 145 11.43 4.65 46.69
N ASP A 146 10.60 4.18 47.62
CA ASP A 146 10.69 2.83 48.17
C ASP A 146 9.42 2.04 47.82
N TYR A 147 9.42 1.27 46.72
CA TYR A 147 8.70 -0.01 46.50
C TYR A 147 9.01 -0.61 45.13
#